data_AF-A0A5D3KG69-F1
#
_entry.id   AF-A0A5D3KG69-F1
#
_cell.length_a   1.000
_cell.length_b   1.000
_cell.length_c   1.000
_cell.angle_alpha   90.00
_cell.angle_beta   90.00
_cell.angle_gamma   90.00
#
_symmetry.space_group_name_H-M   'P 1'
#
loop_
_entity.id
_entity.type
_entity.pdbx_description
1 polymer ?
#
loop_
_entity_poly.entity_id
_entity_poly.type
_entity_poly.pdbx_seq_one_letter_code
_entity_poly.pdbx_strand_id
1 'polypeptide(L)' 'MIAMKFCGRCDSCRWVCENHPERPWLGGRACDCGGAGAPCPVCNRIDADDLDDVPRMPGGFVAGVVRKKPD' A
#
# COMPACT_ATOMS: atom_id res chain seq x y z
N MET A 1 17.71 6.40 17.80
CA MET A 1 16.25 6.54 17.61
C MET A 1 16.01 6.79 16.13
N ILE A 2 15.58 5.77 15.37
CA ILE A 2 15.24 5.98 13.95
C ILE A 2 13.86 6.63 13.93
N ALA A 3 13.80 7.93 13.67
CA ALA A 3 12.53 8.60 13.44
C ALA A 3 11.88 7.97 12.20
N MET A 4 10.80 7.22 12.39
CA MET A 4 9.93 6.80 11.30
C MET A 4 9.49 8.08 10.58
N LYS A 5 10.02 8.31 9.37
CA LYS A 5 9.67 9.47 8.56
C LYS A 5 8.20 9.36 8.20
N PHE A 6 7.39 10.24 8.79
CA PHE A 6 5.99 10.40 8.42
C PHE A 6 5.88 10.71 6.92
N CYS A 7 5.02 9.96 6.22
CA CYS A 7 4.70 10.25 4.83
C CYS A 7 3.29 10.81 4.73
N GLY A 8 3.15 12.12 4.50
CA GLY A 8 1.85 12.79 4.40
C GLY A 8 1.05 12.45 3.15
N ARG A 9 1.67 11.84 2.12
CA ARG A 9 0.92 11.38 0.93
C ARG A 9 0.04 10.17 1.24
N CYS A 10 0.55 9.21 2.01
CA CYS A 10 -0.16 7.98 2.34
C CYS A 10 -0.52 7.85 3.83
N ASP A 11 -0.40 8.91 4.63
CA ASP A 11 -0.54 8.87 6.11
C ASP A 11 0.24 7.73 6.76
N SER A 12 1.44 7.47 6.24
CA SER A 12 2.33 6.37 6.65
C SER A 12 1.75 4.95 6.48
N CYS A 13 0.58 4.77 5.87
CA CYS A 13 0.03 3.43 5.58
C CYS A 13 0.74 2.70 4.42
N ARG A 14 1.67 3.39 3.72
CA ARG A 14 2.50 2.91 2.61
C ARG A 14 1.79 2.69 1.27
N TRP A 15 0.49 2.94 1.21
CA TRP A 15 -0.34 2.69 0.03
C TRP A 15 -1.20 3.92 -0.31
N VAL A 16 -1.39 4.16 -1.60
CA VAL A 16 -2.25 5.23 -2.13
C VAL A 16 -3.35 4.60 -2.98
N CYS A 17 -4.43 5.34 -3.23
CA CYS A 17 -5.43 4.89 -4.18
C CYS A 17 -4.82 4.87 -5.59
N GLU A 18 -5.03 3.78 -6.33
CA GLU A 18 -4.53 3.65 -7.70
C GLU A 18 -5.13 4.73 -8.63
N ASN A 19 -6.41 5.06 -8.44
CA ASN A 19 -7.11 6.08 -9.24
C ASN A 19 -6.81 7.52 -8.80
N HIS A 20 -6.41 7.71 -7.53
CA HIS A 20 -6.13 9.02 -6.94
C HIS A 20 -4.83 8.94 -6.12
N PRO A 21 -3.65 8.95 -6.76
CA PRO A 21 -2.34 8.69 -6.11
C PRO A 21 -1.93 9.71 -5.03
N GLU A 22 -2.65 10.82 -4.93
CA GLU A 22 -2.53 11.84 -3.89
C GLU A 22 -3.31 11.52 -2.62
N ARG A 23 -4.25 10.56 -2.66
CA ARG A 23 -5.05 10.13 -1.51
C ARG A 23 -4.52 8.81 -0.94
N PRO A 24 -4.45 8.67 0.40
CA PRO A 24 -4.16 7.38 1.03
C PRO A 24 -5.15 6.30 0.60
N TRP A 25 -4.71 5.04 0.59
CA TRP A 25 -5.63 3.91 0.39
C TRP A 25 -6.36 3.50 1.68
N LEU A 26 -5.70 3.65 2.82
CA LEU A 26 -6.20 3.29 4.15
C LEU A 26 -6.12 4.49 5.10
N GLY A 27 -6.94 4.47 6.16
CA GLY A 27 -6.96 5.48 7.21
C GLY A 27 -8.05 6.55 7.02
N GLY A 28 -8.05 7.57 7.89
CA GLY A 28 -9.13 8.56 7.98
C GLY A 28 -9.27 9.47 6.76
N ARG A 29 -8.21 9.64 5.95
CA ARG A 29 -8.24 10.38 4.68
C ARG A 29 -8.29 9.48 3.45
N ALA A 30 -8.55 8.19 3.65
CA ALA A 30 -8.56 7.22 2.56
C ALA A 30 -9.47 7.68 1.42
N CYS A 31 -9.10 7.34 0.20
CA CYS A 31 -9.99 7.52 -0.93
C CYS A 31 -11.22 6.62 -0.80
N ASP A 32 -12.38 7.20 -1.08
CA ASP A 32 -13.71 6.60 -1.00
C ASP A 32 -14.25 6.17 -2.38
N CYS A 33 -13.42 6.21 -3.43
CA CYS A 33 -13.85 5.87 -4.80
C CYS A 33 -13.96 4.37 -5.09
N GLY A 34 -13.60 3.50 -4.14
CA GLY A 34 -13.58 2.04 -4.33
C GLY A 34 -12.42 1.50 -5.18
N GLY A 35 -11.44 2.34 -5.53
CA GLY A 35 -10.25 1.92 -6.29
C GLY A 35 -9.31 1.01 -5.48
N ALA A 36 -8.52 0.21 -6.19
CA ALA A 36 -7.49 -0.63 -5.58
C ALA A 36 -6.36 0.21 -4.96
N GLY A 37 -5.53 -0.45 -4.15
CA GLY A 37 -4.35 0.15 -3.56
C GLY A 37 -3.12 -0.01 -4.46
N ALA A 38 -2.29 1.02 -4.55
CA ALA A 38 -0.97 1.00 -5.17
C ALA A 38 0.13 1.38 -4.16
N PRO A 39 1.38 0.89 -4.31
CA PRO A 39 2.49 1.30 -3.45
C PRO A 39 2.70 2.81 -3.50
N CYS A 40 2.90 3.44 -2.34
CA CYS A 40 3.16 4.88 -2.28
C CYS A 40 4.46 5.21 -3.04
N PRO A 41 4.44 6.07 -4.08
CA PRO A 41 5.61 6.35 -4.90
C PRO A 41 6.71 7.15 -4.16
N VAL A 42 6.44 7.60 -2.93
CA VAL A 42 7.36 8.40 -2.11
C VAL A 42 8.07 7.56 -1.05
N CYS A 43 7.34 6.67 -0.36
CA CYS A 43 7.88 5.94 0.80
C CYS A 43 7.76 4.42 0.69
N ASN A 44 7.16 3.91 -0.38
CA ASN A 44 7.02 2.50 -0.67
C ASN A 44 7.24 2.26 -2.18
N ARG A 45 8.21 2.98 -2.75
CA ARG A 45 8.61 2.80 -4.15
C ARG A 45 9.27 1.44 -4.29
N ILE A 46 8.92 0.75 -5.37
CA ILE A 46 9.54 -0.49 -5.82
C ILE A 46 10.31 -0.23 -7.10
N ASP A 47 11.44 -0.90 -7.27
CA ASP A 47 12.12 -1.04 -8.54
C ASP A 47 11.40 -2.11 -9.38
N ALA A 48 11.09 -1.78 -10.63
CA ALA A 48 10.38 -2.70 -11.52
C ALA A 48 11.31 -3.78 -12.08
N ASP A 49 12.62 -3.53 -12.10
CA ASP A 49 13.63 -4.46 -12.60
C ASP A 49 14.15 -5.41 -11.50
N ASP A 50 13.85 -5.13 -10.24
CA ASP A 50 14.21 -5.97 -9.09
C ASP A 50 12.99 -6.79 -8.63
N LEU A 51 12.98 -8.08 -8.99
CA LEU A 51 11.90 -8.99 -8.63
C LEU A 51 11.79 -9.25 -7.12
N ASP A 52 12.85 -8.98 -6.36
CA ASP A 52 12.86 -9.13 -4.89
C ASP A 52 12.43 -7.82 -4.19
N ASP A 53 12.37 -6.68 -4.89
CA ASP A 53 11.92 -5.40 -4.36
C ASP A 53 10.38 -5.33 -4.31
N VAL A 54 9.82 -6.07 -3.37
CA VAL A 54 8.38 -6.15 -3.16
C VAL A 54 7.86 -5.00 -2.27
N PRO A 55 6.65 -4.47 -2.54
CA PRO A 55 6.11 -3.39 -1.75
C PRO A 55 5.81 -3.85 -0.33
N ARG A 56 6.07 -2.98 0.65
CA ARG A 56 5.75 -3.28 2.05
C ARG A 56 4.24 -3.28 2.24
N MET A 57 3.71 -4.38 2.76
CA MET A 57 2.29 -4.50 3.06
C MET A 57 1.86 -3.53 4.18
N PRO A 58 0.60 -3.04 4.17
CA PRO A 58 0.08 -2.25 5.27
C PRO A 58 0.14 -3.04 6.58
N GLY A 59 0.40 -2.36 7.70
CA GLY A 59 0.39 -3.00 9.00
C GLY A 59 -0.96 -3.65 9.31
N GLY A 60 -0.95 -4.89 9.80
CA GLY A 60 -2.17 -5.65 10.12
C GLY A 60 -2.94 -6.19 8.91
N PHE A 61 -2.46 -5.98 7.69
CA PHE A 61 -3.08 -6.56 6.50
C PHE A 61 -2.82 -8.07 6.44
N VAL A 62 -3.88 -8.85 6.34
CA VAL A 62 -3.82 -10.31 6.12
C VAL A 62 -4.39 -10.60 4.74
N ALA A 63 -3.55 -11.08 3.83
CA ALA A 63 -4.01 -11.51 2.51
C ALA A 63 -4.92 -12.73 2.67
N GLY A 64 -6.18 -12.61 2.26
CA GLY A 64 -7.11 -13.72 2.23
C GLY A 64 -6.70 -14.71 1.14
N VAL A 65 -5.92 -15.74 1.49
CA VAL A 65 -5.67 -16.87 0.58
C VAL A 65 -6.86 -17.82 0.63
N VAL A 66 -7.83 -17.61 -0.25
CA VAL A 66 -8.85 -18.63 -0.52
C VAL A 66 -8.19 -19.71 -1.37
N ARG A 67 -7.74 -20.79 -0.71
CA ARG A 67 -7.33 -21.99 -1.45
C ARG A 67 -8.58 -22.59 -2.09
N LYS A 68 -8.64 -22.61 -3.41
CA LYS A 68 -9.67 -23.37 -4.14
C LYS A 68 -9.54 -24.83 -3.70
N LYS A 69 -10.62 -25.44 -3.22
CA LYS A 69 -10.64 -26.88 -2.92
C LYS A 69 -10.39 -27.60 -4.26
N PRO A 70 -9.47 -28.58 -4.33
CA PRO A 70 -9.40 -29.45 -5.50
C PRO A 70 -10.69 -30.27 -5.58
N ASP A 71 -11.19 -30.44 -6.81
CA ASP A 71 -12.40 -31.18 -7.16
C ASP A 71 -12.37 -32.65 -6.70
#